data_AF-A0A937MW25-F1
#
_entry.id   AF-A0A937MW25-F1
#
_cell.length_a   1.000
_cell.length_b   1.000
_cell.length_c   1.000
_cell.angle_alpha   90.00
_cell.angle_beta   90.00
_cell.angle_gamma   90.00
#
_symmetry.space_group_name_H-M   'P 1'
#
loop_
_entity.id
_entity.type
_entity.pdbx_description
1 polymer ?
#
loop_
_entity_poly.entity_id
_entity_poly.type
_entity_poly.pdbx_seq_one_letter_code
_entity_poly.pdbx_strand_id
1 'polypeptide(L)'
;MAKNDKVLLDGIIDDRVEERLPSSHRDEAFEYFSCEQILKDKDLSKDEIELGMVDGRDDGGIDGFFILVNGYFLTDLDSFSWPRSGSELEVFIITCKHHDTFKQATLDKLVASVTELFDFKLERESLESRYSDLVLKYRENLKLAYRKLSPRIELCSFLVYEE
;
A
#
# COMPACT_ATOMS: atom_id res chain seq x y z
N MET A 1 20.26 7.53 -10.34
CA MET A 1 20.33 8.48 -9.21
C MET A 1 21.77 8.94 -9.03
N ALA A 2 22.01 10.18 -8.60
CA ALA A 2 23.37 10.65 -8.38
C ALA A 2 23.99 9.82 -7.25
N LYS A 3 25.29 9.49 -7.33
CA LYS A 3 25.97 8.64 -6.33
C LYS A 3 25.80 9.14 -4.88
N ASN A 4 25.55 10.43 -4.71
CA ASN A 4 25.36 11.06 -3.41
C ASN A 4 23.98 10.76 -2.79
N ASP A 5 22.93 10.68 -3.60
CA ASP A 5 21.57 10.40 -3.13
C ASP A 5 21.49 8.99 -2.54
N LYS A 6 22.18 8.04 -3.19
CA LYS A 6 22.31 6.67 -2.68
C LYS A 6 23.01 6.61 -1.33
N VAL A 7 24.12 7.33 -1.17
CA VAL A 7 24.86 7.38 0.11
C VAL A 7 23.99 7.97 1.23
N LEU A 8 23.20 9.01 0.93
CA LEU A 8 22.27 9.59 1.89
C LEU A 8 21.16 8.61 2.29
N LEU A 9 20.52 7.97 1.31
CA LEU A 9 19.47 6.98 1.56
C LEU A 9 20.01 5.79 2.34
N ASP A 10 21.13 5.21 1.92
CA ASP A 10 21.77 4.09 2.62
C ASP A 10 22.06 4.45 4.09
N GLY A 11 22.56 5.66 4.36
CA GLY A 11 22.80 6.15 5.73
C GLY A 11 21.52 6.29 6.56
N ILE A 12 20.45 6.86 5.99
CA ILE A 12 19.16 6.99 6.69
C ILE A 12 18.59 5.61 7.06
N ILE A 13 18.69 4.64 6.15
CA ILE A 13 18.20 3.28 6.39
C ILE A 13 19.06 2.59 7.47
N ASP A 14 20.38 2.74 7.43
CA ASP A 14 21.28 2.14 8.41
C ASP A 14 21.01 2.72 9.83
N ASP A 15 20.81 4.04 9.95
CA ASP A 15 20.42 4.70 11.21
C ASP A 15 19.09 4.13 11.75
N ARG A 16 18.09 3.95 10.87
CA ARG A 16 16.78 3.36 11.25
C ARG A 16 16.88 1.92 11.73
N VAL A 17 17.76 1.13 11.13
CA VAL A 17 18.02 -0.25 11.57
C VAL A 17 18.66 -0.28 12.95
N GLU A 18 19.57 0.65 13.24
CA GLU A 18 20.16 0.81 14.59
C GLU A 18 19.10 1.20 15.64
N GLU A 19 18.18 2.09 15.27
CA GLU A 19 17.05 2.52 16.10
C GLU A 19 15.91 1.48 16.19
N ARG A 20 15.96 0.41 15.38
CA ARG A 20 14.92 -0.61 15.21
C ARG A 20 13.57 -0.04 14.80
N LEU A 21 13.59 0.85 13.81
CA LEU A 21 12.41 1.52 13.27
C LEU A 21 12.21 1.15 11.78
N PRO A 22 11.24 0.29 11.42
CA PRO A 22 10.30 -0.45 12.29
C PRO A 22 10.92 -1.73 12.88
N SER A 23 12.05 -2.19 12.34
CA SER A 23 12.71 -3.43 12.75
C SER A 23 14.23 -3.34 12.58
N SER A 24 14.94 -4.43 12.88
CA SER A 24 16.38 -4.57 12.65
C SER A 24 16.72 -5.07 11.23
N HIS A 25 15.73 -5.23 10.36
CA HIS A 25 15.93 -5.70 8.98
C HIS A 25 15.97 -4.52 8.03
N ARG A 26 17.05 -4.46 7.24
CA ARG A 26 17.29 -3.35 6.30
C ARG A 26 16.21 -3.22 5.22
N ASP A 27 15.72 -4.36 4.74
CA ASP A 27 14.67 -4.40 3.72
C ASP A 27 13.35 -3.84 4.28
N GLU A 28 12.91 -4.31 5.46
CA GLU A 28 11.72 -3.78 6.15
C GLU A 28 11.85 -2.29 6.50
N ALA A 29 13.04 -1.83 6.89
CA ALA A 29 13.33 -0.42 7.15
C ALA A 29 13.23 0.44 5.88
N PHE A 30 13.69 -0.08 4.74
CA PHE A 30 13.56 0.58 3.45
C PHE A 30 12.10 0.65 2.98
N GLU A 31 11.35 -0.45 3.11
CA GLU A 31 9.93 -0.51 2.75
C GLU A 31 9.08 0.47 3.57
N TYR A 32 9.27 0.47 4.88
CA TYR A 32 8.59 1.41 5.78
C TYR A 32 8.96 2.85 5.47
N PHE A 33 10.25 3.16 5.26
CA PHE A 33 10.69 4.49 4.87
C PHE A 33 10.05 4.93 3.55
N SER A 34 9.98 4.06 2.55
CA SER A 34 9.39 4.36 1.25
C SER A 34 7.89 4.66 1.37
N CYS A 35 7.14 3.83 2.11
CA CYS A 35 5.73 4.08 2.42
C CYS A 35 5.53 5.42 3.14
N GLU A 36 6.36 5.72 4.15
CA GLU A 36 6.32 6.99 4.88
C GLU A 36 6.57 8.20 3.97
N GLN A 37 7.54 8.12 3.04
CA GLN A 37 7.83 9.21 2.11
C GLN A 37 6.73 9.41 1.07
N ILE A 38 6.12 8.32 0.57
CA ILE A 38 5.01 8.38 -0.40
C ILE A 38 3.75 8.96 0.27
N LEU A 39 3.49 8.59 1.53
CA LEU A 39 2.27 8.94 2.26
C LEU A 39 2.44 10.16 3.18
N LYS A 40 3.57 10.86 3.12
CA LYS A 40 3.89 12.00 4.00
C LYS A 40 2.85 13.12 4.03
N ASP A 41 2.12 13.30 2.92
CA ASP A 41 1.09 14.33 2.77
C ASP A 41 -0.30 13.86 3.25
N LYS A 42 -0.40 12.61 3.74
CA LYS A 42 -1.68 11.95 4.10
C LYS A 42 -1.94 11.84 5.61
N ASP A 43 -1.15 12.53 6.44
CA ASP A 43 -1.31 12.62 7.91
C ASP A 43 -1.54 11.27 8.60
N LEU A 44 -0.87 10.21 8.09
CA LEU A 44 -0.96 8.87 8.66
C LEU A 44 -0.02 8.74 9.86
N SER A 45 -0.52 8.13 10.93
CA SER A 45 0.29 7.72 12.06
C SER A 45 1.18 6.52 11.71
N LYS A 46 2.23 6.31 12.51
CA LYS A 46 3.12 5.15 12.38
C LYS A 46 2.35 3.83 12.39
N ASP A 47 1.40 3.67 13.32
CA ASP A 47 0.58 2.45 13.43
C ASP A 47 -0.28 2.24 12.18
N GLU A 48 -0.79 3.31 11.56
CA GLU A 48 -1.55 3.22 10.32
C GLU A 48 -0.67 2.83 9.12
N ILE A 49 0.56 3.35 9.06
CA ILE A 49 1.54 2.94 8.05
C ILE A 49 1.84 1.45 8.20
N GLU A 50 2.16 0.99 9.40
CA GLU A 50 2.45 -0.42 9.69
C GLU A 50 1.26 -1.33 9.37
N LEU A 51 0.03 -0.91 9.69
CA LEU A 51 -1.18 -1.66 9.37
C LEU A 51 -1.38 -1.83 7.86
N GLY A 52 -1.12 -0.79 7.07
CA GLY A 52 -1.28 -0.82 5.62
C GLY A 52 -0.13 -1.50 4.87
N MET A 53 0.96 -1.86 5.53
CA MET A 53 2.00 -2.73 4.95
C MET A 53 1.46 -4.16 4.85
N VAL A 54 1.60 -4.77 3.67
CA VAL A 54 1.10 -6.12 3.37
C VAL A 54 2.20 -7.06 2.88
N ASP A 55 3.46 -6.70 3.15
CA ASP A 55 4.65 -7.50 2.85
C ASP A 55 4.52 -8.93 3.38
N GLY A 56 4.99 -9.88 2.56
CA GLY A 56 4.97 -11.30 2.85
C GLY A 56 4.93 -12.19 1.62
N ARG A 57 4.77 -13.49 1.86
CA ARG A 57 4.60 -14.46 0.77
C ARG A 57 3.21 -14.31 0.16
N ASP A 58 3.15 -14.42 -1.17
CA ASP A 58 1.91 -14.34 -1.96
C ASP A 58 1.21 -12.97 -1.79
N ASP A 59 1.98 -11.90 -1.67
CA ASP A 59 1.50 -10.52 -1.64
C ASP A 59 1.12 -9.97 -3.03
N GLY A 60 1.52 -10.67 -4.10
CA GLY A 60 1.37 -10.18 -5.47
C GLY A 60 2.42 -9.13 -5.87
N GLY A 61 3.51 -9.01 -5.10
CA GLY A 61 4.48 -7.93 -5.22
C GLY A 61 3.95 -6.59 -4.73
N ILE A 62 3.02 -6.60 -3.77
CA ILE A 62 2.46 -5.41 -3.14
C ILE A 62 3.03 -5.35 -1.73
N ASP A 63 3.87 -4.37 -1.46
CA ASP A 63 4.50 -4.22 -0.14
C ASP A 63 3.62 -3.31 0.75
N GLY A 64 2.80 -2.43 0.15
CA GLY A 64 1.83 -1.58 0.85
C GLY A 64 0.48 -1.44 0.13
N PHE A 65 -0.61 -1.54 0.89
CA PHE A 65 -1.99 -1.38 0.40
C PHE A 65 -2.77 -0.46 1.34
N PHE A 66 -2.95 0.80 0.93
CA PHE A 66 -3.66 1.81 1.70
C PHE A 66 -4.97 2.20 1.03
N ILE A 67 -6.04 2.28 1.82
CA ILE A 67 -7.35 2.75 1.37
C ILE A 67 -7.73 3.94 2.25
N LEU A 68 -7.81 5.12 1.67
CA LEU A 68 -8.16 6.35 2.36
C LEU A 68 -9.53 6.83 1.90
N VAL A 69 -10.35 7.23 2.85
CA VAL A 69 -11.65 7.86 2.60
C VAL A 69 -11.64 9.25 3.22
N ASN A 70 -11.72 10.28 2.38
CA ASN A 70 -11.56 11.69 2.77
C ASN A 70 -10.28 11.93 3.60
N GLY A 71 -9.17 11.30 3.20
CA GLY A 71 -7.88 11.40 3.88
C GLY A 71 -7.70 10.50 5.11
N TYR A 72 -8.73 9.82 5.58
CA TYR A 72 -8.61 8.90 6.73
C TYR A 72 -8.37 7.46 6.27
N PHE A 73 -7.37 6.80 6.86
CA PHE A 73 -7.07 5.40 6.56
C PHE A 73 -8.17 4.46 7.05
N LEU A 74 -8.60 3.57 6.16
CA LEU A 74 -9.68 2.61 6.40
C LEU A 74 -9.15 1.37 7.14
N THR A 75 -9.06 1.47 8.46
CA THR A 75 -8.57 0.39 9.34
C THR A 75 -9.63 -0.65 9.69
N ASP A 76 -10.83 -0.19 10.09
CA ASP A 76 -11.95 -1.04 10.49
C ASP A 76 -13.28 -0.53 9.91
N LEU A 77 -13.92 -1.35 9.08
CA LEU A 77 -15.14 -1.02 8.35
C LEU A 77 -16.35 -0.75 9.25
N ASP A 78 -16.41 -1.39 10.42
CA ASP A 78 -17.55 -1.34 11.32
C ASP A 78 -17.55 -0.08 12.17
N SER A 79 -16.36 0.37 12.59
CA SER A 79 -16.18 1.62 13.34
C SER A 79 -15.90 2.84 12.46
N PHE A 80 -15.64 2.66 11.16
CA PHE A 80 -15.33 3.76 10.26
C PHE A 80 -16.49 4.76 10.08
N SER A 81 -16.18 6.05 10.20
CA SER A 81 -17.14 7.13 9.99
C SER A 81 -17.28 7.45 8.50
N TRP A 82 -18.28 6.83 7.86
CA TRP A 82 -18.52 7.01 6.43
C TRP A 82 -19.02 8.42 6.09
N PRO A 83 -18.40 9.12 5.11
CA PRO A 83 -18.83 10.46 4.70
C PRO A 83 -20.25 10.43 4.12
N ARG A 84 -21.05 11.44 4.46
CA ARG A 84 -22.45 11.55 3.99
C ARG A 84 -22.57 12.18 2.60
N SER A 85 -21.59 12.98 2.18
CA SER A 85 -21.49 13.65 0.88
C SER A 85 -20.04 14.06 0.66
N GLY A 86 -19.63 14.34 -0.57
CA GLY A 86 -18.23 14.73 -0.84
C GLY A 86 -17.25 13.63 -0.50
N SER A 87 -17.55 12.40 -0.93
CA SER A 87 -16.67 11.28 -0.61
C SER A 87 -15.55 11.16 -1.65
N GLU A 88 -14.32 11.15 -1.16
CA GLU A 88 -13.10 10.93 -1.91
C GLU A 88 -12.52 9.58 -1.48
N LEU A 89 -12.30 8.69 -2.44
CA LEU A 89 -11.65 7.40 -2.22
C LEU A 89 -10.27 7.45 -2.88
N GLU A 90 -9.22 7.29 -2.09
CA GLU A 90 -7.86 7.17 -2.58
C GLU A 90 -7.31 5.80 -2.21
N VAL A 91 -6.71 5.12 -3.17
CA VAL A 91 -6.11 3.80 -2.97
C VAL A 91 -4.66 3.87 -3.40
N PHE A 92 -3.76 3.52 -2.49
CA PHE A 92 -2.33 3.46 -2.74
C PHE A 92 -1.91 2.00 -2.75
N ILE A 93 -1.31 1.59 -3.86
CA ILE A 93 -0.62 0.32 -4.00
C ILE A 93 0.86 0.66 -4.15
N ILE A 94 1.67 0.19 -3.22
CA ILE A 94 3.09 0.52 -3.16
C ILE A 94 3.87 -0.78 -3.30
N THR A 95 4.83 -0.82 -4.22
CA THR A 95 5.89 -1.81 -4.20
C THR A 95 7.22 -1.12 -3.96
N CYS A 96 8.04 -1.77 -3.14
CA CYS A 96 9.36 -1.34 -2.74
C CYS A 96 10.30 -2.49 -3.11
N LYS A 97 11.25 -2.23 -4.02
CA LYS A 97 12.31 -3.17 -4.39
C LYS A 97 13.63 -2.45 -4.37
N HIS A 98 14.40 -2.71 -3.33
CA HIS A 98 15.75 -2.20 -3.18
C HIS A 98 16.71 -2.83 -4.21
N HIS A 99 16.70 -2.29 -5.44
CA HIS A 99 17.50 -2.72 -6.57
C HIS A 99 18.20 -1.53 -7.23
N ASP A 100 19.46 -1.74 -7.66
CA ASP A 100 20.26 -0.68 -8.29
C ASP A 100 19.70 -0.18 -9.63
N THR A 101 18.75 -0.92 -10.22
CA THR A 101 18.16 -0.63 -11.52
C THR A 101 16.69 -0.99 -11.54
N PHE A 102 15.88 -0.10 -12.13
CA PHE A 102 14.49 -0.35 -12.50
C PHE A 102 14.34 -1.65 -13.30
N LYS A 103 13.32 -2.46 -12.97
CA LYS A 103 13.02 -3.72 -13.66
C LYS A 103 11.57 -3.71 -14.09
N GLN A 104 11.33 -3.61 -15.40
CA GLN A 104 9.99 -3.67 -15.99
C GLN A 104 9.19 -4.91 -15.52
N ALA A 105 9.85 -6.05 -15.32
CA ALA A 105 9.19 -7.27 -14.85
C ALA A 105 8.53 -7.13 -13.46
N THR A 106 8.99 -6.21 -12.61
CA THR A 106 8.34 -5.89 -11.32
C THR A 106 7.01 -5.20 -11.57
N LEU A 107 7.02 -4.15 -12.40
CA LEU A 107 5.81 -3.43 -12.79
C LEU A 107 4.79 -4.33 -13.50
N ASP A 108 5.24 -5.20 -14.41
CA ASP A 108 4.34 -6.13 -15.13
C ASP A 108 3.60 -7.06 -14.16
N LYS A 109 4.28 -7.55 -13.11
CA LYS A 109 3.66 -8.36 -12.06
C LYS A 109 2.66 -7.55 -11.24
N LEU A 110 3.05 -6.34 -10.83
CA LEU A 110 2.19 -5.46 -10.06
C LEU A 110 0.91 -5.11 -10.83
N VAL A 111 1.02 -4.79 -12.12
CA VAL A 111 -0.13 -4.53 -12.99
C VAL A 111 -1.03 -5.74 -13.10
N ALA A 112 -0.46 -6.95 -13.26
CA ALA A 112 -1.25 -8.17 -13.28
C ALA A 112 -2.01 -8.36 -11.96
N SER A 113 -1.35 -8.16 -10.82
CA SER A 113 -1.96 -8.29 -9.51
C SER A 113 -3.05 -7.26 -9.24
N VAL A 114 -2.79 -5.98 -9.54
CA VAL A 114 -3.81 -4.91 -9.42
C VAL A 114 -5.01 -5.18 -10.32
N THR A 115 -4.79 -5.68 -11.55
CA THR A 115 -5.88 -6.02 -12.48
C THR A 115 -6.81 -7.09 -11.90
N GLU A 116 -6.25 -8.13 -11.28
CA GLU A 116 -7.04 -9.19 -10.66
C GLU A 116 -7.70 -8.74 -9.36
N LEU A 117 -6.96 -8.04 -8.50
CA LEU A 117 -7.47 -7.58 -7.20
C LEU A 117 -8.61 -6.57 -7.38
N PHE A 118 -8.54 -5.71 -8.40
CA PHE A 118 -9.58 -4.70 -8.65
C PHE A 118 -10.73 -5.21 -9.53
N ASP A 119 -10.65 -6.44 -10.03
CA ASP A 119 -11.82 -7.11 -10.60
C ASP A 119 -12.72 -7.63 -9.49
N PHE A 120 -13.66 -6.80 -9.04
CA PHE A 120 -14.62 -7.14 -8.00
C PHE A 120 -15.66 -8.20 -8.41
N LYS A 121 -15.66 -8.66 -9.67
CA LYS A 121 -16.47 -9.80 -10.13
C LYS A 121 -15.85 -11.14 -9.75
N LEU A 122 -14.54 -11.17 -9.50
CA LEU A 122 -13.87 -12.37 -9.00
C LEU A 122 -14.29 -12.58 -7.54
N GLU A 123 -14.62 -13.82 -7.20
CA GLU A 123 -14.91 -14.21 -5.83
C GLU A 123 -13.60 -14.48 -5.07
N ARG A 124 -13.62 -14.22 -3.76
CA ARG A 124 -12.43 -14.32 -2.89
C ARG A 124 -11.76 -15.70 -3.03
N GLU A 125 -12.56 -16.76 -3.05
CA GLU A 125 -12.11 -18.16 -3.09
C GLU A 125 -11.28 -18.46 -4.34
N SER A 126 -11.52 -17.73 -5.44
CA SER A 126 -10.72 -17.87 -6.66
C SER A 126 -9.31 -17.29 -6.55
N LEU A 127 -9.07 -16.44 -5.55
CA LEU A 127 -7.84 -15.70 -5.32
C LEU A 127 -7.01 -16.23 -4.15
N GLU A 128 -7.60 -17.03 -3.25
CA GLU A 128 -6.94 -17.60 -2.04
C GLU A 128 -5.69 -18.43 -2.33
N SER A 129 -5.60 -19.03 -3.51
CA SER A 129 -4.42 -19.80 -3.91
C SER A 129 -3.23 -18.95 -4.38
N ARG A 130 -3.44 -17.64 -4.56
CA ARG A 130 -2.46 -16.72 -5.19
C ARG A 130 -2.12 -15.50 -4.35
N TYR A 131 -3.00 -15.14 -3.43
CA TYR A 131 -2.85 -13.95 -2.60
C TYR A 131 -3.00 -14.29 -1.12
N SER A 132 -2.23 -13.59 -0.29
CA SER A 132 -2.30 -13.70 1.16
C SER A 132 -3.66 -13.23 1.69
N ASP A 133 -4.07 -13.78 2.85
CA ASP A 133 -5.31 -13.37 3.50
C ASP A 133 -5.37 -11.87 3.82
N LEU A 134 -4.21 -11.26 4.06
CA LEU A 134 -4.10 -9.84 4.34
C LEU A 134 -4.42 -9.00 3.09
N VAL A 135 -3.83 -9.32 1.94
CA VAL A 135 -4.14 -8.67 0.67
C VAL A 135 -5.61 -8.87 0.30
N LEU A 136 -6.14 -10.08 0.48
CA LEU A 136 -7.56 -10.37 0.22
C LEU A 136 -8.49 -9.62 1.17
N LYS A 137 -8.12 -9.44 2.44
CA LYS A 137 -8.85 -8.59 3.39
C LYS A 137 -8.91 -7.15 2.89
N TYR A 138 -7.79 -6.56 2.47
CA TYR A 138 -7.76 -5.20 1.94
C TYR A 138 -8.56 -5.06 0.65
N ARG A 139 -8.51 -6.06 -0.23
CA ARG A 139 -9.38 -6.13 -1.42
C ARG A 139 -10.86 -6.10 -1.06
N GLU A 140 -11.30 -6.90 -0.09
CA GLU A 140 -12.71 -6.90 0.32
C GLU A 140 -13.12 -5.58 0.98
N ASN A 141 -12.23 -4.98 1.77
CA ASN A 141 -12.43 -3.64 2.33
C ASN A 141 -12.62 -2.61 1.21
N LEU A 142 -11.79 -2.67 0.16
CA LEU A 142 -11.90 -1.81 -1.01
C LEU A 142 -13.22 -2.04 -1.76
N LYS A 143 -13.60 -3.29 -2.02
CA LYS A 143 -14.86 -3.64 -2.68
C LYS A 143 -16.06 -3.07 -1.91
N LEU A 144 -16.04 -3.17 -0.57
CA LEU A 144 -17.09 -2.60 0.28
C LEU A 144 -17.09 -1.08 0.24
N ALA A 145 -15.92 -0.44 0.40
CA ALA A 145 -15.77 1.01 0.35
C ALA A 145 -16.28 1.57 -0.99
N TYR A 146 -15.85 0.96 -2.10
CA TYR A 146 -16.29 1.32 -3.43
C TYR A 146 -17.82 1.23 -3.56
N ARG A 147 -18.45 0.15 -3.11
CA ARG A 147 -19.91 0.00 -3.14
C ARG A 147 -20.62 1.05 -2.28
N LYS A 148 -20.16 1.29 -1.04
CA LYS A 148 -20.76 2.26 -0.11
C LYS A 148 -20.65 3.69 -0.63
N LEU A 149 -19.50 4.07 -1.18
CA LEU A 149 -19.20 5.43 -1.62
C LEU A 149 -19.69 5.72 -3.03
N SER A 150 -19.85 4.70 -3.90
CA SER A 150 -20.25 4.86 -5.30
C SER A 150 -21.44 5.79 -5.57
N PRO A 151 -22.49 5.88 -4.73
CA PRO A 151 -23.60 6.80 -5.01
C PRO A 151 -23.26 8.29 -4.82
N ARG A 152 -22.11 8.60 -4.19
CA ARG A 152 -21.72 9.95 -3.74
C ARG A 152 -20.24 10.25 -3.93
N ILE A 153 -19.53 9.42 -4.70
CA ILE A 153 -18.10 9.55 -4.93
C ILE A 153 -17.84 10.73 -5.86
N GLU A 154 -17.02 11.67 -5.38
CA GLU A 154 -16.62 12.85 -6.16
C GLU A 154 -15.24 12.63 -6.77
N LEU A 155 -14.35 11.93 -6.06
CA LEU A 155 -13.02 11.57 -6.53
C LEU A 155 -12.71 10.11 -6.20
N CYS A 156 -12.16 9.40 -7.18
CA CYS A 156 -11.65 8.05 -7.02
C CYS A 156 -10.27 7.98 -7.65
N SER A 157 -9.24 7.81 -6.84
CA SER A 157 -7.84 7.82 -7.28
C SER A 157 -7.18 6.49 -6.94
N PHE A 158 -6.58 5.85 -7.94
CA PHE A 158 -5.73 4.68 -7.75
C PHE A 158 -4.30 5.07 -8.09
N LEU A 159 -3.42 4.99 -7.10
CA LEU A 159 -2.03 5.43 -7.20
C LEU A 159 -1.14 4.21 -6.99
N VAL A 160 -0.25 3.96 -7.95
CA VAL A 160 0.67 2.83 -7.95
C VAL A 160 2.09 3.37 -7.96
N TYR A 161 2.88 3.00 -6.95
CA TYR A 161 4.27 3.44 -6.79
C TYR A 161 5.22 2.24 -6.86
N GLU A 162 6.38 2.43 -7.50
CA GLU A 162 7.52 1.52 -7.50
C GLU A 162 8.74 2.31 -7.04
N GLU A 163 9.28 1.97 -5.87
CA GLU A 163 10.52 2.54 -5.29
C GLU A 163 11.63 1.50 -5.17
#